data_AF-A0A957N6Z3-F1
#
_entry.id   AF-A0A957N6Z3-F1
#
_cell.length_a   1.000
_cell.length_b   1.000
_cell.length_c   1.000
_cell.angle_alpha   90.00
_cell.angle_beta   90.00
_cell.angle_gamma   90.00
#
_symmetry.space_group_name_H-M   'P 1'
#
loop_
_entity.id
_entity.type
_entity.pdbx_description
1 polymer ?
#
loop_
_entity_poly.entity_id
_entity_poly.type
_entity_poly.pdbx_seq_one_letter_code
_entity_poly.pdbx_strand_id
1 'polypeptide(L)'
;MIRFLASIVLTALALPVYLRWSAEQAEEQIDKMQEAAFNTPGAEAPVTPSIVMGGIGLLFGHFVVGRRLLRLRGWQAFLSLVAGVAGGVATFVWQTDRQI
;
A
#
# COMPACT_ATOMS: atom_id res chain seq x y z
N MET A 1 -1.59 -10.06 -22.96
CA MET A 1 -2.70 -9.19 -22.51
C MET A 1 -3.28 -9.64 -21.17
N ILE A 2 -3.83 -10.86 -21.05
CA ILE A 2 -4.41 -11.37 -19.79
C ILE A 2 -3.46 -11.27 -18.59
N ARG A 3 -2.19 -11.66 -18.76
CA ARG A 3 -1.17 -11.57 -17.69
C ARG A 3 -0.91 -10.15 -17.19
N PHE A 4 -1.01 -9.16 -18.08
CA PHE A 4 -0.83 -7.75 -17.73
C PHE A 4 -2.02 -7.25 -16.92
N LEU A 5 -3.25 -7.58 -17.36
CA LEU A 5 -4.48 -7.25 -16.64
C LEU A 5 -4.53 -7.92 -15.26
N ALA A 6 -4.11 -9.18 -15.16
CA ALA A 6 -4.02 -9.88 -13.88
C ALA A 6 -3.07 -9.15 -12.91
N SER A 7 -1.92 -8.65 -13.39
CA SER A 7 -1.00 -7.87 -12.57
C SER A 7 -1.60 -6.55 -12.08
N ILE A 8 -2.40 -5.88 -12.93
CA ILE A 8 -3.12 -4.66 -12.55
C ILE A 8 -4.14 -4.97 -11.45
N VAL A 9 -4.98 -5.98 -11.66
CA VAL A 9 -6.06 -6.36 -10.74
C VAL A 9 -5.50 -6.77 -9.38
N LEU A 10 -4.43 -7.58 -9.35
CA LEU A 10 -3.80 -7.99 -8.10
C LEU A 10 -3.36 -6.78 -7.27
N THR A 11 -2.68 -5.83 -7.90
CA THR A 11 -2.23 -4.60 -7.22
C THR A 11 -3.40 -3.71 -6.81
N ALA A 12 -4.41 -3.56 -7.67
CA ALA A 12 -5.60 -2.78 -7.37
C ALA A 12 -6.42 -3.35 -6.21
N LEU A 13 -6.39 -4.67 -5.99
CA LEU A 13 -7.05 -5.32 -4.86
C LEU A 13 -6.20 -5.31 -3.59
N ALA A 14 -4.89 -5.49 -3.71
CA ALA A 14 -3.99 -5.52 -2.55
C ALA A 14 -3.79 -4.13 -1.93
N LEU A 15 -3.77 -3.08 -2.76
CA LEU A 15 -3.46 -1.73 -2.31
C LEU A 15 -4.48 -1.17 -1.30
N PRO A 16 -5.81 -1.24 -1.50
CA PRO A 16 -6.78 -0.77 -0.50
C PRO A 16 -6.63 -1.43 0.87
N VAL A 17 -6.33 -2.74 0.88
CA VAL A 17 -6.13 -3.50 2.12
C VAL A 17 -4.92 -2.97 2.88
N TYR A 18 -3.80 -2.77 2.18
CA TYR A 18 -2.60 -2.19 2.78
C TYR A 18 -2.82 -0.75 3.26
N LEU A 19 -3.52 0.09 2.48
CA LEU A 19 -3.79 1.47 2.87
C LEU A 19 -4.63 1.53 4.14
N ARG A 20 -5.68 0.71 4.24
CA ARG A 20 -6.51 0.61 5.45
C ARG A 20 -5.71 0.16 6.67
N TRP A 21 -4.98 -0.94 6.52
CA TRP A 21 -4.11 -1.44 7.58
C TRP A 21 -3.06 -0.40 8.01
N SER A 22 -2.46 0.32 7.05
CA SER A 22 -1.47 1.36 7.36
C SER A 22 -2.07 2.56 8.09
N ALA A 23 -3.33 2.90 7.82
CA ALA A 23 -4.05 3.94 8.53
C ALA A 23 -4.28 3.55 9.99
N GLU A 24 -4.76 2.32 10.24
CA GLU A 24 -4.93 1.78 11.60
C GLU A 24 -3.62 1.78 12.40
N GLN A 25 -2.51 1.38 11.77
CA GLN A 25 -1.18 1.42 12.39
C GLN A 25 -0.70 2.84 12.69
N ALA A 26 -1.03 3.81 11.82
CA ALA A 26 -0.67 5.21 12.03
C ALA A 26 -1.51 5.85 13.14
N GLU A 27 -2.80 5.55 13.22
CA GLU A 27 -3.68 6.01 14.32
C GLU A 27 -3.19 5.50 15.67
N GLU A 28 -2.90 4.19 15.79
CA GLU A 28 -2.35 3.62 17.02
C GLU A 28 -1.03 4.29 17.44
N GLN A 29 -0.19 4.64 16.45
CA GLN A 29 1.07 5.31 16.71
C GLN A 29 0.87 6.77 17.16
N ILE A 30 -0.11 7.47 16.58
CA ILE A 30 -0.48 8.82 17.00
C ILE A 30 -1.02 8.82 18.42
N ASP A 31 -1.87 7.86 18.79
CA ASP A 31 -2.41 7.73 20.14
C ASP A 31 -1.28 7.54 21.18
N LYS A 32 -0.30 6.68 20.88
CA LYS A 32 0.90 6.51 21.72
C LYS A 32 1.71 7.80 21.84
N MET A 33 1.91 8.52 20.74
CA MET A 33 2.62 9.79 20.74
C MET A 33 1.89 10.85 21.58
N GLN A 34 0.56 10.86 21.56
CA GLN A 34 -0.26 11.78 22.36
C GLN A 34 -0.19 11.42 23.86
N GLU A 35 -0.23 10.13 24.21
CA GLU A 35 -0.06 9.66 25.59
C GLU A 35 1.35 9.99 26.12
N ALA A 36 2.38 9.81 25.30
CA ALA A 36 3.78 10.09 25.63
C ALA A 36 4.17 11.57 25.56
N ALA A 37 3.30 12.44 25.03
CA ALA A 37 3.59 13.87 24.82
C ALA A 37 3.92 14.63 26.11
N PHE A 38 3.53 14.11 27.28
CA PHE A 38 3.90 14.69 28.57
C PHE A 38 5.38 14.46 28.95
N ASN A 39 6.05 13.46 28.38
CA ASN A 39 7.43 13.10 28.75
C ASN A 39 8.47 13.39 27.66
N THR A 40 8.14 13.25 26.36
CA THR A 40 9.10 13.51 25.26
C THR A 40 8.39 13.84 23.93
N PRO A 41 8.13 15.13 23.61
CA PRO A 41 7.53 15.52 22.34
C PRO A 41 8.42 15.13 21.14
N GLY A 42 7.86 14.40 20.17
CA GLY A 42 8.51 14.12 18.89
C GLY A 42 9.56 13.00 18.89
N ALA A 43 9.64 12.18 19.94
CA ALA A 43 10.59 11.07 20.00
C ALA A 43 10.26 9.92 19.03
N GLU A 44 8.98 9.76 18.66
CA GLU A 44 8.52 8.66 17.80
C GLU A 44 8.03 9.18 16.44
N ALA A 45 8.26 8.39 15.38
CA ALA A 45 7.85 8.74 14.03
C ALA A 45 6.37 8.38 13.80
N PRO A 46 5.59 9.24 13.10
CA PRO A 46 4.19 8.96 12.80
C PRO A 46 4.01 7.80 11.82
N VAL A 47 5.05 7.47 11.04
CA VAL A 47 5.08 6.29 10.18
C VAL A 47 5.95 5.24 10.84
N THR A 48 5.33 4.12 11.20
CA THR A 48 6.02 3.00 11.83
C THR A 48 6.90 2.25 10.81
N PRO A 49 8.00 1.62 11.25
CA PRO A 49 8.82 0.77 10.37
C PRO A 49 8.02 -0.37 9.71
N SER A 50 6.94 -0.85 10.35
CA SER A 50 6.06 -1.89 9.79
C SER A 50 5.33 -1.40 8.54
N ILE A 51 4.85 -0.14 8.51
CA ILE A 51 4.23 0.46 7.32
C ILE A 51 5.25 0.51 6.18
N VAL A 52 6.48 1.00 6.45
CA VAL A 52 7.54 1.07 5.43
C VAL A 52 7.87 -0.30 4.86
N MET A 53 8.02 -1.31 5.73
CA MET A 53 8.30 -2.69 5.32
C MET A 53 7.13 -3.29 4.52
N GLY A 54 5.88 -2.98 4.88
CA GLY A 54 4.70 -3.39 4.12
C GLY A 54 4.69 -2.79 2.71
N GLY A 55 5.00 -1.50 2.57
CA GLY A 55 5.12 -0.83 1.27
C GLY A 55 6.23 -1.41 0.38
N ILE A 56 7.41 -1.67 0.96
CA ILE A 56 8.52 -2.35 0.26
C ILE A 56 8.07 -3.76 -0.16
N GLY A 57 7.40 -4.50 0.72
CA GLY A 57 6.88 -5.84 0.45
C GLY A 57 5.89 -5.86 -0.71
N LEU A 58 4.97 -4.89 -0.78
CA LEU A 58 4.04 -4.74 -1.90
C LEU A 58 4.75 -4.44 -3.22
N LEU A 59 5.67 -3.48 -3.23
CA LEU A 59 6.41 -3.11 -4.44
C LEU A 59 7.26 -4.28 -4.93
N PHE A 60 8.03 -4.89 -4.04
CA PHE A 60 8.85 -6.05 -4.37
C PHE A 60 7.98 -7.23 -4.82
N GLY A 61 6.90 -7.51 -4.11
CA GLY A 61 5.92 -8.53 -4.43
C GLY A 61 5.34 -8.34 -5.83
N HIS A 62 4.93 -7.12 -6.19
CA HIS A 62 4.44 -6.81 -7.54
C HIS A 62 5.48 -7.13 -8.61
N PHE A 63 6.73 -6.72 -8.43
CA PHE A 63 7.78 -7.00 -9.43
C PHE A 63 8.15 -8.48 -9.49
N VAL A 64 8.18 -9.18 -8.36
CA VAL A 64 8.41 -10.63 -8.32
C VAL A 64 7.28 -11.35 -9.04
N VAL A 65 6.02 -11.11 -8.67
CA VAL A 65 4.84 -11.72 -9.31
C VAL A 65 4.81 -11.38 -10.80
N GLY A 66 4.96 -10.10 -11.15
CA GLY A 66 4.94 -9.61 -12.52
C GLY A 66 6.02 -10.23 -13.39
N ARG A 67 7.28 -10.27 -12.94
CA ARG A 67 8.41 -10.77 -13.75
C ARG A 67 8.58 -12.29 -13.69
N ARG A 68 8.47 -12.92 -12.51
CA ARG A 68 8.71 -14.37 -12.35
C ARG A 68 7.47 -15.20 -12.70
N LEU A 69 6.30 -14.83 -12.19
CA LEU A 69 5.08 -15.65 -12.36
C LEU A 69 4.36 -15.30 -13.66
N LEU A 70 4.16 -14.01 -13.91
CA LEU A 70 3.41 -13.52 -15.08
C LEU A 70 4.29 -13.26 -16.30
N ARG A 71 5.62 -13.42 -16.16
CA ARG A 71 6.63 -13.28 -17.23
C ARG A 71 6.52 -11.96 -18.00
N LEU A 72 6.18 -10.88 -17.30
CA LEU A 72 6.09 -9.53 -17.87
C LEU A 72 7.49 -8.97 -18.14
N ARG A 73 7.62 -8.20 -19.24
CA ARG A 73 8.80 -7.37 -19.46
C ARG A 73 8.88 -6.27 -18.39
N GLY A 74 10.07 -5.75 -18.12
CA GLY A 74 10.27 -4.72 -17.08
C GLY A 74 9.34 -3.52 -17.22
N TRP A 75 9.20 -2.98 -18.44
CA TRP A 75 8.28 -1.87 -18.71
C TRP A 75 6.80 -2.26 -18.56
N GLN A 76 6.43 -3.51 -18.87
CA GLN A 76 5.06 -4.00 -18.68
C GLN A 76 4.73 -4.11 -17.19
N ALA A 77 5.66 -4.63 -16.40
CA ALA A 77 5.52 -4.68 -14.94
C ALA A 77 5.37 -3.26 -14.37
N PHE A 78 6.18 -2.32 -14.81
CA PHE A 78 6.08 -0.91 -14.41
C PHE A 78 4.73 -0.27 -14.79
N LEU A 79 4.30 -0.38 -16.05
CA LEU A 79 3.00 0.19 -16.46
C LEU A 79 1.83 -0.47 -15.74
N SER A 80 1.89 -1.79 -15.49
CA SER A 80 0.85 -2.47 -14.71
C SER A 80 0.84 -2.03 -13.24
N LEU A 81 1.99 -1.65 -12.67
CA LEU A 81 2.07 -1.09 -11.33
C LEU A 81 1.34 0.26 -11.29
N VAL A 82 1.66 1.17 -12.22
CA VAL A 82 1.05 2.50 -12.28
C VAL A 82 -0.48 2.38 -12.44
N ALA A 83 -0.94 1.54 -13.37
CA ALA A 83 -2.37 1.32 -13.59
C ALA A 83 -3.05 0.66 -12.37
N GLY A 84 -2.39 -0.33 -11.75
CA GLY A 84 -2.89 -1.00 -10.54
C GLY A 84 -2.97 -0.07 -9.34
N VAL A 85 -1.97 0.80 -9.15
CA VAL A 85 -1.96 1.84 -8.12
C VAL A 85 -3.09 2.84 -8.34
N ALA A 86 -3.25 3.35 -9.55
CA ALA A 86 -4.34 4.27 -9.87
C ALA A 86 -5.72 3.63 -9.59
N GLY A 87 -5.92 2.38 -10.02
CA GLY A 87 -7.16 1.63 -9.76
C GLY A 87 -7.38 1.36 -8.27
N GLY A 88 -6.34 0.97 -7.53
CA GLY A 88 -6.42 0.69 -6.10
C GLY A 88 -6.71 1.95 -5.28
N VAL A 89 -6.05 3.07 -5.58
CA VAL A 89 -6.33 4.36 -4.92
C VAL A 89 -7.76 4.81 -5.22
N ALA A 90 -8.21 4.77 -6.47
CA ALA A 90 -9.59 5.10 -6.82
C ALA A 90 -10.60 4.23 -6.07
N THR A 91 -10.33 2.92 -5.98
CA THR A 91 -11.19 1.98 -5.23
C THR A 91 -11.21 2.29 -3.74
N PHE A 92 -10.06 2.59 -3.15
CA PHE A 92 -9.94 2.95 -1.74
C PHE A 92 -10.73 4.22 -1.42
N VAL A 93 -10.54 5.29 -2.19
CA VAL A 93 -11.26 6.57 -2.03
C VAL A 93 -12.77 6.35 -2.13
N TRP A 94 -13.21 5.62 -3.17
CA TRP A 94 -14.63 5.33 -3.37
C TRP A 94 -15.26 4.49 -2.24
N GLN A 95 -14.50 3.58 -1.63
CA GLN A 95 -14.95 2.83 -0.47
C GLN A 95 -15.04 3.72 0.77
N THR A 96 -14.03 4.56 1.01
CA THR A 96 -14.00 5.49 2.13
C THR A 96 -15.17 6.48 2.08
N ASP A 97 -15.46 7.07 0.92
CA ASP A 97 -16.59 7.99 0.72
C ASP A 97 -17.96 7.38 1.05
N ARG A 98 -18.10 6.05 0.98
CA ARG A 98 -19.35 5.33 1.28
C ARG A 98 -19.49 4.88 2.73
N GLN A 99 -18.41 4.97 3.51
CA GLN A 99 -18.40 4.60 4.93
C GLN A 99 -18.62 5.80 5.86
N ILE A 100 -18.67 7.01 5.29
CA ILE A 100 -19.03 8.28 5.96
C ILE A 100 -20.50 8.58 5.67
#